data_AF-A0A2W4NUA0-F1
#
_entry.id   AF-A0A2W4NUA0-F1
#
_cell.length_a   1.000
_cell.length_b   1.000
_cell.length_c   1.000
_cell.angle_alpha   90.00
_cell.angle_beta   90.00
_cell.angle_gamma   90.00
#
_symmetry.space_group_name_H-M   'P 1'
#
loop_
_entity.id
_entity.type
_entity.pdbx_description
1 polymer ?
#
loop_
_entity_poly.entity_id
_entity_poly.type
_entity_poly.pdbx_seq_one_letter_code
_entity_poly.pdbx_strand_id
1 'polypeptide(L)'
;FTSRTPEEVVQALGELKAANIQALIVDLRDNSGGLLQESIRVADEFIDSGVLVIEADSDGETRFEAQPGGAASDLPLAILVNQGTASGAELVAGALQDYERGPVIGQRTYGKGTIQQIFSLSDGSSLHVTSAEWFTPSGRALSDGGLEPDVPMIPDENGRDVEMGEAIRRLQQILDEQEA
;
A
#
# COMPACT_ATOMS: atom_id res chain seq x y z
N PHE A 1 8.38 5.42 -1.28
CA PHE A 1 9.20 4.19 -1.38
C PHE A 1 10.52 4.47 -2.06
N THR A 2 11.61 4.43 -1.30
CA THR A 2 12.99 4.57 -1.80
C THR A 2 13.71 3.23 -1.73
N SER A 3 14.93 3.17 -2.26
CA SER A 3 15.76 1.95 -2.25
C SER A 3 16.20 1.47 -0.85
N ARG A 4 15.87 2.21 0.21
CA ARG A 4 16.14 1.82 1.61
C ARG A 4 14.89 1.45 2.38
N THR A 5 13.72 1.74 1.81
CA THR A 5 12.44 1.62 2.52
C THR A 5 12.17 0.19 2.99
N PRO A 6 12.44 -0.87 2.21
CA PRO A 6 12.21 -2.23 2.71
C PRO A 6 13.07 -2.56 3.93
N GLU A 7 14.35 -2.20 3.92
CA GLU A 7 15.23 -2.46 5.06
C GLU A 7 14.83 -1.63 6.30
N GLU A 8 14.44 -0.37 6.11
CA GLU A 8 13.93 0.51 7.17
C GLU A 8 12.61 -0.05 7.76
N VAL A 9 11.72 -0.60 6.93
CA VAL A 9 10.46 -1.24 7.37
C VAL A 9 10.74 -2.50 8.16
N VAL A 10 11.58 -3.41 7.66
CA VAL A 10 11.95 -4.64 8.38
C VAL A 10 12.56 -4.32 9.75
N GLN A 11 13.45 -3.32 9.80
CA GLN A 11 14.04 -2.88 11.06
C GLN A 11 12.96 -2.35 12.02
N ALA A 12 12.08 -1.45 11.56
CA ALA A 12 11.02 -0.87 12.38
C ALA A 12 10.04 -1.94 12.89
N LEU A 13 9.64 -2.89 12.04
CA LEU A 13 8.80 -4.02 12.42
C LEU A 13 9.48 -4.90 13.47
N GLY A 14 10.79 -5.13 13.35
CA GLY A 14 11.58 -5.85 14.36
C GLY A 14 11.61 -5.14 15.71
N GLU A 15 11.79 -3.82 15.73
CA GLU A 15 11.76 -3.00 16.95
C GLU A 15 10.38 -3.02 17.61
N LEU A 16 9.32 -2.91 16.81
CA LEU A 16 7.94 -2.98 17.28
C LEU A 16 7.57 -4.36 17.82
N LYS A 17 7.98 -5.44 17.15
CA LYS A 17 7.82 -6.82 17.64
C LYS A 17 8.55 -7.03 18.97
N ALA A 18 9.77 -6.52 19.11
CA ALA A 18 10.52 -6.59 20.37
C ALA A 18 9.85 -5.79 21.51
N ALA A 19 9.09 -4.75 21.18
CA ALA A 19 8.27 -4.00 22.13
C ALA A 19 6.94 -4.68 22.49
N ASN A 20 6.64 -5.86 21.92
CA ASN A 20 5.40 -6.61 22.13
C ASN A 20 4.13 -5.80 21.82
N ILE A 21 4.13 -5.07 20.70
CA ILE A 21 2.90 -4.41 20.24
C ILE A 21 1.83 -5.44 19.90
N GLN A 22 0.57 -5.06 20.06
CA GLN A 22 -0.58 -5.92 19.74
C GLN A 22 -1.13 -5.69 18.32
N ALA A 23 -0.94 -4.48 17.77
CA ALA A 23 -1.44 -4.11 16.46
C ALA A 23 -0.61 -2.97 15.83
N LEU A 24 -0.72 -2.81 14.51
CA LEU A 24 0.02 -1.83 13.72
C LEU A 24 -0.91 -0.89 12.94
N ILE A 25 -0.51 0.36 12.76
CA ILE A 25 -1.12 1.25 11.77
C ILE A 25 -0.07 1.54 10.69
N VAL A 26 -0.41 1.23 9.43
CA VAL A 26 0.41 1.55 8.26
C VAL A 26 -0.11 2.84 7.64
N ASP A 27 0.58 3.95 7.90
CA ASP A 27 0.18 5.26 7.39
C ASP A 27 0.80 5.53 6.01
N LEU A 28 -0.04 5.51 4.96
CA LEU A 28 0.32 5.78 3.57
C LEU A 28 -0.24 7.13 3.08
N ARG A 29 -0.76 7.96 3.97
CA ARG A 29 -1.23 9.31 3.63
C ARG A 29 -0.06 10.14 3.08
N ASP A 30 -0.34 10.91 2.04
CA ASP A 30 0.62 11.78 1.33
C ASP A 30 1.85 11.04 0.76
N ASN A 31 1.80 9.71 0.69
CA ASN A 31 2.83 8.92 0.04
C ASN A 31 2.55 8.80 -1.46
N SER A 32 3.24 9.62 -2.26
CA SER A 32 3.10 9.64 -3.73
C SER A 32 3.66 8.40 -4.45
N GLY A 33 4.02 7.35 -3.71
CA GLY A 33 4.57 6.10 -4.22
C GLY A 33 6.09 6.07 -4.22
N GLY A 34 6.69 5.60 -5.31
CA GLY A 34 8.13 5.47 -5.43
C GLY A 34 8.53 4.29 -6.31
N LEU A 35 9.63 3.64 -5.98
CA LEU A 35 10.15 2.50 -6.74
C LEU A 35 9.22 1.28 -6.60
N LEU A 36 8.83 0.69 -7.74
CA LEU A 36 7.92 -0.46 -7.78
C LEU A 36 8.45 -1.63 -6.95
N GLN A 37 9.67 -2.07 -7.23
CA GLN A 37 10.26 -3.24 -6.57
C GLN A 37 10.33 -3.06 -5.04
N GLU A 38 10.61 -1.85 -4.58
CA GLU A 38 10.63 -1.56 -3.15
C GLU A 38 9.21 -1.52 -2.54
N SER A 39 8.20 -1.13 -3.32
CA SER A 39 6.81 -1.18 -2.89
C SER A 39 6.32 -2.63 -2.79
N ILE A 40 6.70 -3.49 -3.73
CA ILE A 40 6.41 -4.94 -3.70
C ILE A 40 7.07 -5.56 -2.46
N ARG A 41 8.35 -5.28 -2.21
CA ARG A 41 9.07 -5.78 -1.02
C ARG A 41 8.42 -5.31 0.28
N VAL A 42 7.92 -4.08 0.34
CA VAL A 42 7.17 -3.61 1.52
C VAL A 42 5.85 -4.36 1.67
N ALA A 43 5.10 -4.61 0.60
CA ALA A 43 3.86 -5.38 0.67
C ALA A 43 4.09 -6.82 1.15
N ASP A 44 5.20 -7.42 0.73
CA ASP A 44 5.65 -8.77 1.09
C ASP A 44 5.83 -8.96 2.61
N GLU A 45 6.18 -7.90 3.34
CA GLU A 45 6.31 -7.97 4.80
C GLU A 45 4.98 -8.22 5.52
N PHE A 46 3.84 -7.99 4.86
CA PHE A 46 2.51 -8.07 5.44
C PHE A 46 1.64 -9.20 4.87
N ILE A 47 2.05 -9.82 3.76
CA ILE A 47 1.29 -10.86 3.06
C ILE A 47 2.22 -12.04 2.82
N ASP A 48 1.90 -13.20 3.42
CA ASP A 48 2.80 -14.37 3.38
C ASP A 48 2.69 -15.23 2.11
N SER A 49 1.65 -15.06 1.29
CA SER A 49 1.46 -15.89 0.09
C SER A 49 0.51 -15.30 -0.96
N GLY A 50 0.74 -15.70 -2.21
CA GLY A 50 -0.07 -15.33 -3.38
C GLY A 50 0.41 -14.05 -4.07
N VAL A 51 -0.40 -13.52 -5.00
CA VAL A 51 0.00 -12.39 -5.84
C VAL A 51 -0.07 -11.07 -5.07
N LEU A 52 0.99 -10.27 -5.08
CA LEU A 52 1.03 -8.92 -4.50
C LEU A 52 0.57 -7.85 -5.50
N VAL A 53 0.97 -8.00 -6.76
CA VAL A 53 0.63 -7.09 -7.85
C VAL A 53 0.70 -7.81 -9.20
N ILE A 54 -0.15 -7.39 -10.13
CA ILE A 54 -0.12 -7.83 -11.53
C ILE A 54 0.31 -6.63 -12.36
N GLU A 55 1.34 -6.80 -13.17
CA GLU A 55 1.77 -5.85 -14.18
C GLU A 55 1.36 -6.35 -15.56
N ALA A 56 0.62 -5.55 -16.33
CA ALA A 56 0.26 -5.88 -17.69
C ALA A 56 0.85 -4.86 -18.67
N ASP A 57 1.51 -5.36 -19.70
CA ASP A 57 2.08 -4.58 -20.80
C ASP A 57 1.65 -5.16 -22.17
N SER A 58 2.30 -4.72 -23.25
CA SER A 58 2.00 -5.22 -24.59
C SER A 58 2.39 -6.68 -24.84
N ASP A 59 3.30 -7.23 -24.04
CA ASP A 59 3.84 -8.58 -24.17
C ASP A 59 3.11 -9.60 -23.27
N GLY A 60 2.41 -9.13 -22.23
CA GLY A 60 1.48 -9.93 -21.44
C GLY A 60 1.34 -9.47 -20.00
N GLU A 61 0.95 -10.40 -19.13
CA GLU A 61 0.86 -10.19 -17.68
C GLU A 61 2.04 -10.83 -16.95
N THR A 62 2.67 -10.06 -16.04
CA THR A 62 3.62 -10.54 -15.05
C THR A 62 2.98 -10.45 -13.66
N ARG A 63 3.07 -11.54 -12.88
CA ARG A 63 2.55 -11.61 -11.52
C ARG A 63 3.72 -11.63 -10.55
N PHE A 64 3.72 -10.71 -9.59
CA PHE A 64 4.69 -10.68 -8.52
C PHE A 64 4.09 -11.34 -7.29
N GLU A 65 4.71 -12.41 -6.82
CA GLU A 65 4.19 -13.24 -5.73
C GLU A 65 4.94 -12.99 -4.43
N ALA A 66 4.18 -13.02 -3.34
CA ALA A 66 4.67 -12.95 -1.99
C ALA A 66 5.57 -14.13 -1.65
N GLN A 67 6.58 -13.88 -0.83
CA GLN A 67 7.44 -14.89 -0.23
C GLN A 67 7.03 -15.14 1.22
N PRO A 68 7.00 -16.40 1.68
CA PRO A 68 6.67 -16.69 3.07
C PRO A 68 7.69 -16.07 4.05
N GLY A 69 7.18 -15.61 5.19
CA GLY A 69 8.01 -15.14 6.30
C GLY A 69 8.07 -13.63 6.46
N GLY A 70 7.03 -12.92 6.02
CA GLY A 70 6.92 -11.47 6.17
C GLY A 70 6.96 -11.05 7.65
N ALA A 71 7.64 -9.94 7.95
CA ALA A 71 7.87 -9.53 9.33
C ALA A 71 6.62 -9.08 10.08
N ALA A 72 5.47 -8.88 9.43
CA ALA A 72 4.20 -8.48 10.05
C ALA A 72 2.97 -9.19 9.45
N SER A 73 3.18 -10.35 8.83
CA SER A 73 2.13 -11.15 8.21
C SER A 73 1.15 -11.79 9.20
N ASP A 74 1.38 -11.70 10.50
CA ASP A 74 0.51 -12.23 11.56
C ASP A 74 -0.07 -11.15 12.47
N LEU A 75 0.40 -9.92 12.35
CA LEU A 75 0.03 -8.82 13.24
C LEU A 75 -1.24 -8.13 12.73
N PRO A 76 -2.26 -7.91 13.58
CA PRO A 76 -3.42 -7.09 13.24
C PRO A 76 -2.99 -5.69 12.78
N LEU A 77 -3.57 -5.19 11.70
CA LEU A 77 -3.22 -3.88 11.16
C LEU A 77 -4.42 -3.08 10.65
N ALA A 78 -4.23 -1.78 10.51
CA ALA A 78 -5.10 -0.87 9.78
C ALA A 78 -4.25 0.00 8.84
N ILE A 79 -4.81 0.43 7.71
CA ILE A 79 -4.10 1.20 6.68
C ILE A 79 -4.75 2.57 6.56
N LEU A 80 -3.94 3.64 6.63
CA LEU A 80 -4.42 5.00 6.39
C LEU A 80 -4.03 5.45 4.99
N VAL A 81 -4.99 6.01 4.25
CA VAL A 81 -4.80 6.51 2.89
C VAL A 81 -5.49 7.85 2.68
N ASN A 82 -5.01 8.63 1.73
CA ASN A 82 -5.68 9.85 1.29
C ASN A 82 -5.48 10.11 -0.20
N GLN A 83 -5.95 11.26 -0.70
CA GLN A 83 -5.78 11.66 -2.11
C GLN A 83 -4.31 11.82 -2.54
N GLY A 84 -3.37 11.96 -1.60
CA GLY A 84 -1.93 12.00 -1.84
C GLY A 84 -1.28 10.62 -1.93
N THR A 85 -1.97 9.56 -1.50
CA THR A 85 -1.55 8.17 -1.68
C THR A 85 -1.60 7.83 -3.16
N ALA A 86 -0.44 7.53 -3.78
CA ALA A 86 -0.35 7.29 -5.21
C ALA A 86 0.63 6.15 -5.57
N SER A 87 0.45 5.54 -6.75
CA SER A 87 1.43 4.65 -7.38
C SER A 87 1.83 3.48 -6.46
N GLY A 88 3.11 3.31 -6.14
CA GLY A 88 3.57 2.23 -5.24
C GLY A 88 2.84 2.18 -3.90
N ALA A 89 2.33 3.30 -3.39
CA ALA A 89 1.53 3.31 -2.16
C ALA A 89 0.13 2.71 -2.35
N GLU A 90 -0.48 2.94 -3.51
CA GLU A 90 -1.76 2.34 -3.89
C GLU A 90 -1.63 0.84 -4.14
N LEU A 91 -0.48 0.39 -4.65
CA LEU A 91 -0.16 -1.03 -4.76
C LEU A 91 -0.15 -1.68 -3.39
N VAL A 92 0.61 -1.13 -2.43
CA VAL A 92 0.69 -1.68 -1.06
C VAL A 92 -0.69 -1.67 -0.41
N ALA A 93 -1.40 -0.54 -0.44
CA ALA A 93 -2.74 -0.43 0.14
C ALA A 93 -3.74 -1.40 -0.51
N GLY A 94 -3.74 -1.49 -1.84
CA GLY A 94 -4.66 -2.33 -2.61
C GLY A 94 -4.39 -3.83 -2.40
N ALA A 95 -3.12 -4.24 -2.30
CA ALA A 95 -2.78 -5.60 -1.93
C ALA A 95 -3.26 -5.94 -0.52
N LEU A 96 -2.98 -5.09 0.47
CA LEU A 96 -3.45 -5.29 1.84
C LEU A 96 -4.97 -5.37 1.94
N GLN A 97 -5.69 -4.53 1.17
CA GLN A 97 -7.14 -4.54 1.10
C GLN A 97 -7.68 -5.84 0.50
N ASP A 98 -7.10 -6.30 -0.61
CA ASP A 98 -7.55 -7.51 -1.31
C ASP A 98 -7.35 -8.79 -0.51
N TYR A 99 -6.35 -8.80 0.36
CA TYR A 99 -6.11 -9.89 1.30
C TYR A 99 -6.84 -9.72 2.63
N GLU A 100 -7.69 -8.71 2.76
CA GLU A 100 -8.42 -8.39 3.99
C GLU A 100 -7.49 -8.32 5.23
N ARG A 101 -6.26 -7.82 5.04
CA ARG A 101 -5.25 -7.74 6.11
C ARG A 101 -5.64 -6.80 7.24
N GLY A 102 -6.47 -5.82 6.91
CA GLY A 102 -6.93 -4.77 7.80
C GLY A 102 -7.77 -3.76 7.02
N PRO A 103 -8.59 -2.94 7.71
CA PRO A 103 -9.38 -1.93 7.05
C PRO A 103 -8.49 -0.84 6.45
N VAL A 104 -8.76 -0.47 5.20
CA VAL A 104 -8.26 0.75 4.57
C VAL A 104 -9.19 1.90 4.95
N ILE A 105 -8.65 2.93 5.58
CA ILE A 105 -9.39 4.02 6.19
C ILE A 105 -8.87 5.35 5.63
N GLY A 106 -9.78 6.25 5.27
CA GLY A 106 -9.42 7.60 4.85
C GLY A 106 -10.15 8.04 3.59
N GLN A 107 -9.43 8.59 2.62
CA GLN A 107 -10.03 9.09 1.38
C GLN A 107 -9.62 8.23 0.19
N ARG A 108 -10.41 8.27 -0.89
CA ARG A 108 -10.02 7.69 -2.18
C ARG A 108 -8.62 8.17 -2.59
N THR A 109 -7.79 7.24 -3.06
CA THR A 109 -6.40 7.50 -3.47
C THR A 109 -6.32 8.17 -4.84
N TYR A 110 -5.11 8.52 -5.27
CA TYR A 110 -4.88 9.35 -6.46
C TYR A 110 -5.30 8.70 -7.78
N GLY A 111 -5.06 7.40 -7.95
CA GLY A 111 -5.32 6.65 -9.18
C GLY A 111 -4.15 6.58 -10.17
N LYS A 112 -2.91 6.51 -9.68
CA LYS A 112 -1.72 6.42 -10.54
C LYS A 112 -1.27 4.97 -10.71
N GLY A 113 -2.01 4.21 -11.51
CA GLY A 113 -1.77 2.78 -11.75
C GLY A 113 -0.82 2.43 -12.91
N THR A 114 -0.06 3.37 -13.48
CA THR A 114 0.68 3.11 -14.73
C THR A 114 2.19 3.30 -14.60
N ILE A 115 2.96 2.48 -15.32
CA ILE A 115 4.41 2.66 -15.50
C ILE A 115 4.68 3.54 -16.70
N GLN A 116 5.61 4.49 -16.53
CA GLN A 116 6.11 5.32 -17.62
C GLN A 116 7.58 5.04 -17.89
N GLN A 117 7.90 4.81 -19.16
CA GLN A 117 9.27 4.84 -19.66
C GLN A 117 9.65 6.27 -20.04
N ILE A 118 10.84 6.70 -19.61
CA ILE A 118 11.35 8.05 -19.85
C ILE A 118 12.44 7.96 -20.92
N PHE A 119 12.21 8.60 -22.05
CA PHE A 119 13.16 8.72 -23.15
C PHE A 119 13.74 10.14 -23.18
N SER A 120 15.05 10.25 -23.04
CA SER A 120 15.74 11.54 -23.22
C SER A 120 15.90 11.84 -24.71
N LEU A 121 15.57 13.06 -25.12
CA LEU A 121 15.68 13.52 -26.51
C LEU A 121 16.96 14.34 -26.72
N SER A 122 17.39 14.44 -27.98
CA SER A 122 18.67 15.09 -28.34
C SER A 122 18.71 16.60 -28.05
N ASP A 123 17.56 17.24 -27.88
CA ASP A 123 17.42 18.66 -27.52
C ASP A 123 17.38 18.90 -26.01
N GLY A 124 17.53 17.85 -25.20
CA GLY A 124 17.48 17.92 -23.73
C GLY A 124 16.07 17.82 -23.14
N SER A 125 15.03 17.71 -23.97
CA SER A 125 13.68 17.39 -23.50
C SER A 125 13.52 15.89 -23.20
N SER A 126 12.38 15.50 -22.63
CA SER A 126 12.07 14.08 -22.33
C SER A 126 10.67 13.71 -22.79
N LEU A 127 10.53 12.53 -23.41
CA LEU A 127 9.27 11.89 -23.73
C LEU A 127 8.94 10.85 -22.65
N HIS A 128 7.73 10.91 -22.10
CA HIS A 128 7.24 9.96 -21.10
C HIS A 128 6.13 9.13 -21.76
N VAL A 129 6.34 7.83 -21.87
CA VAL A 129 5.40 6.91 -22.51
C VAL A 129 4.92 5.91 -21.48
N THR A 130 3.61 5.85 -21.28
CA THR A 130 3.01 4.77 -20.49
C THR A 130 3.24 3.43 -21.18
N SER A 131 3.93 2.52 -20.52
CA SER A 131 4.32 1.22 -21.08
C SER A 131 3.57 0.04 -20.48
N ALA A 132 3.08 0.19 -19.24
CA ALA A 132 2.41 -0.88 -18.52
C ALA A 132 1.41 -0.32 -17.51
N GLU A 133 0.52 -1.18 -17.06
CA GLU A 133 -0.49 -0.91 -16.04
C GLU A 133 -0.39 -1.93 -14.90
N TRP A 134 -0.68 -1.47 -13.69
CA TRP A 134 -0.71 -2.28 -12.48
C TRP A 134 -2.13 -2.53 -12.01
N PHE A 135 -2.35 -3.77 -11.58
CA PHE A 135 -3.58 -4.23 -11.01
C PHE A 135 -3.32 -4.82 -9.62
N THR A 136 -4.29 -4.64 -8.73
CA THR A 136 -4.29 -5.28 -7.41
C THR A 136 -4.42 -6.81 -7.57
N PRO A 137 -4.22 -7.61 -6.51
CA PRO A 137 -4.34 -9.07 -6.56
C PRO A 137 -5.69 -9.56 -7.11
N SER A 138 -6.78 -8.84 -6.83
CA SER A 138 -8.13 -9.11 -7.35
C SER A 138 -8.37 -8.64 -8.79
N GLY A 139 -7.37 -8.03 -9.44
CA GLY A 139 -7.45 -7.55 -10.81
C GLY A 139 -8.05 -6.16 -10.96
N ARG A 140 -8.15 -5.35 -9.90
CA ARG A 140 -8.61 -3.96 -10.02
C ARG A 140 -7.52 -3.08 -10.62
N ALA A 141 -7.84 -2.35 -11.68
CA ALA A 141 -6.98 -1.32 -12.22
C ALA A 141 -6.91 -0.13 -11.26
N LEU A 142 -5.71 0.27 -10.84
CA LEU A 142 -5.55 1.47 -10.02
C LEU A 142 -5.74 2.75 -10.83
N SER A 143 -5.59 2.69 -12.17
CA SER A 143 -5.77 3.83 -13.07
C SER A 143 -7.23 4.29 -13.20
N ASP A 144 -8.20 3.45 -12.79
CA ASP A 144 -9.65 3.72 -12.81
C ASP A 144 -10.10 4.63 -11.64
N GLY A 145 -9.30 5.64 -11.33
CA GLY A 145 -9.61 6.64 -10.31
C GLY A 145 -9.17 6.30 -8.89
N GLY A 146 -8.28 5.31 -8.72
CA GLY A 146 -7.69 4.96 -7.43
C GLY A 146 -8.47 3.93 -6.61
N LEU A 147 -7.96 3.68 -5.42
CA LEU A 147 -8.49 2.76 -4.44
C LEU A 147 -9.56 3.46 -3.59
N GLU A 148 -10.75 2.86 -3.51
CA GLU A 148 -11.76 3.27 -2.55
C GLU A 148 -11.45 2.63 -1.19
N PRO A 149 -11.37 3.41 -0.08
CA PRO A 149 -11.16 2.86 1.25
C PRO A 149 -12.39 2.07 1.73
N ASP A 150 -12.17 1.04 2.55
CA ASP A 150 -13.25 0.29 3.22
C ASP A 150 -14.06 1.17 4.17
N VAL A 151 -13.38 2.13 4.79
CA VAL A 151 -13.97 3.14 5.67
C VAL A 151 -13.67 4.53 5.11
N PRO A 152 -14.55 5.08 4.25
CA PRO A 152 -14.38 6.43 3.73
C PRO A 152 -14.59 7.46 4.84
N MET A 153 -13.66 8.41 4.93
CA MET A 153 -13.59 9.45 5.94
C MET A 153 -13.49 10.82 5.28
N ILE A 154 -14.00 11.84 5.98
CA ILE A 154 -13.83 13.24 5.62
C ILE A 154 -12.87 13.84 6.66
N PRO A 155 -11.76 14.47 6.22
CA PRO A 155 -10.84 15.13 7.12
C PRO A 155 -11.55 16.16 8.00
N ASP A 156 -11.17 16.23 9.28
CA ASP A 156 -11.77 17.19 10.21
C ASP A 156 -11.36 18.62 9.86
N GLU A 157 -12.34 19.51 9.74
CA GLU A 157 -12.09 20.93 9.39
C GLU A 157 -11.22 21.67 10.43
N ASN A 158 -11.15 21.16 11.67
CA ASN A 158 -10.30 21.73 12.73
C ASN A 158 -8.92 21.07 12.82
N GLY A 159 -8.57 20.19 11.88
CA GLY A 159 -7.26 19.53 11.81
C GLY A 159 -7.07 18.39 12.80
N ARG A 160 -8.15 17.82 13.37
CA ARG A 160 -8.05 16.60 14.18
C ARG A 160 -7.83 15.39 13.27
N ASP A 161 -6.96 14.48 13.68
CA ASP A 161 -6.70 13.23 12.97
C ASP A 161 -7.80 12.19 13.29
N VAL A 162 -8.95 12.34 12.62
CA VAL A 162 -10.11 11.46 12.81
C VAL A 162 -9.90 10.09 12.20
N GLU A 163 -9.07 9.99 11.17
CA GLU A 163 -8.67 8.75 10.50
C GLU A 163 -7.83 7.89 11.45
N MET A 164 -6.85 8.48 12.14
CA MET A 164 -6.08 7.79 13.17
C MET A 164 -6.97 7.31 14.33
N GLY A 165 -7.90 8.16 14.78
CA GLY A 165 -8.86 7.78 15.82
C GLY A 165 -9.74 6.58 15.43
N GLU A 166 -10.22 6.57 14.19
CA GLU A 166 -11.00 5.45 13.64
C GLU A 166 -10.15 4.18 13.48
N ALA A 167 -8.90 4.29 13.03
CA ALA A 167 -7.98 3.16 12.95
C ALA A 167 -7.72 2.51 14.31
N ILE A 168 -7.47 3.32 15.35
CA ILE A 168 -7.31 2.81 16.72
C ILE A 168 -8.58 2.10 17.18
N ARG A 169 -9.76 2.71 16.94
CA ARG A 169 -11.05 2.12 17.32
C ARG A 169 -11.28 0.76 16.66
N ARG A 170 -10.95 0.63 15.36
CA ARG A 170 -11.08 -0.63 14.60
C ARG A 170 -10.11 -1.70 15.10
N LEU A 171 -8.86 -1.31 15.36
CA LEU A 171 -7.87 -2.23 15.91
C LEU A 171 -8.26 -2.76 17.28
N GLN A 172 -8.80 -1.90 18.16
CA GLN A 172 -9.33 -2.34 19.45
C GLN A 172 -10.45 -3.38 19.30
N GLN A 173 -11.37 -3.19 18.34
CA GLN A 173 -12.42 -4.18 18.06
C GLN A 173 -11.85 -5.53 17.58
N ILE A 174 -10.87 -5.50 16.68
CA ILE A 174 -10.21 -6.72 16.20
C ILE A 174 -9.52 -7.46 17.34
N LEU A 175 -8.84 -6.73 18.24
CA LEU A 175 -8.16 -7.33 19.38
C LEU A 175 -9.15 -7.93 20.39
N ASP A 176 -10.24 -7.23 20.70
CA ASP A 176 -11.29 -7.74 21.60
C ASP A 176 -11.93 -9.03 21.05
N GLU A 177 -12.11 -9.14 19.73
CA GLU A 177 -12.65 -10.34 19.06
C GLU A 177 -11.67 -11.53 19.08
N GLN A 178 -10.36 -11.29 19.14
CA GLN A 178 -9.35 -12.35 19.22
C GLN A 178 -9.19 -12.92 20.64
N GLU A 179 -9.59 -12.17 21.66
CA GLU A 179 -9.54 -12.59 23.06
C GLU A 179 -10.81 -13.32 23.54
N ALA A 180 -11.88 -13.30 22.74
CA ALA A 180 -13.20 -13.90 23.04
C ALA A 180 -13.32 -15.37 22.64
#